data_AF-A0A812T0T2-F1
#
_entry.id   AF-A0A812T0T2-F1
#
_cell.length_a   1.000
_cell.length_b   1.000
_cell.length_c   1.000
_cell.angle_alpha   90.00
_cell.angle_beta   90.00
_cell.angle_gamma   90.00
#
_symmetry.space_group_name_H-M   'P 1'
#
loop_
_entity.id
_entity.type
_entity.pdbx_description
1 polymer ?
#
loop_
_entity_poly.entity_id
_entity_poly.type
_entity_poly.pdbx_seq_one_letter_code
_entity_poly.pdbx_strand_id
1 'polypeptide(L)'
;MATVQLPMTMEALVGGPEIEAGSEPHFCPVKALPIKRTHRVRTLPGFHLLCLDAGKEAMARGSYEAFGQRFHCESLEYLHQDDKVFICPQDQKAFLNQMSMRYHQYIRHELQERKEERKRLRERAEERKARADRRQQPDSLSARQD
;
A
#
# COMPACT_ATOMS: atom_id res chain seq x y z
N MET A 1 -30.98 -60.88 -9.92
CA MET A 1 -29.83 -60.06 -9.48
C MET A 1 -28.72 -60.23 -10.50
N ALA A 2 -28.45 -59.19 -11.30
CA ALA A 2 -27.19 -58.99 -12.00
C ALA A 2 -27.18 -57.53 -12.47
N THR A 3 -26.51 -56.69 -11.68
CA THR A 3 -26.36 -55.25 -11.85
C THR A 3 -25.50 -54.94 -13.07
N VAL A 4 -26.03 -54.10 -13.95
CA VAL A 4 -25.32 -53.51 -15.09
C VAL A 4 -24.26 -52.54 -14.54
N GLN A 5 -23.01 -52.75 -14.93
CA GLN A 5 -21.88 -51.93 -14.55
C GLN A 5 -21.73 -50.80 -15.57
N LEU A 6 -22.04 -49.57 -15.17
CA LEU A 6 -21.79 -48.36 -15.96
C LEU A 6 -20.30 -47.97 -15.85
N PRO A 7 -19.65 -47.53 -16.95
CA PRO A 7 -18.26 -47.12 -16.90
C PRO A 7 -18.12 -45.77 -16.17
N MET A 8 -17.15 -45.71 -15.26
CA MET A 8 -16.81 -44.53 -14.47
C MET A 8 -16.32 -43.40 -15.39
N THR A 9 -16.93 -42.23 -15.27
CA THR A 9 -16.54 -41.01 -15.99
C THR A 9 -15.20 -40.48 -15.45
N MET A 10 -14.29 -40.17 -16.37
CA MET A 10 -12.92 -39.71 -16.14
C MET A 10 -12.79 -38.23 -15.79
N GLU A 11 -13.72 -37.68 -15.01
CA GLU A 11 -13.69 -36.26 -14.59
C GLU A 11 -13.35 -36.16 -13.10
N ALA A 12 -12.19 -36.68 -12.74
CA ALA A 12 -11.47 -36.26 -11.57
C ALA A 12 -10.11 -35.75 -12.05
N LEU A 13 -9.64 -34.63 -11.48
CA LEU A 13 -8.35 -33.97 -11.74
C LEU A 13 -8.37 -32.72 -12.66
N VAL A 14 -9.28 -31.77 -12.42
CA VAL A 14 -8.90 -30.34 -12.49
C VAL A 14 -9.53 -29.61 -11.32
N GLY A 15 -8.99 -29.86 -10.12
CA GLY A 15 -9.16 -28.93 -9.01
C GLY A 15 -8.38 -27.65 -9.33
N GLY A 16 -8.94 -26.81 -10.19
CA GLY A 16 -8.50 -25.44 -10.33
C GLY A 16 -8.56 -24.76 -8.96
N PRO A 17 -7.68 -23.78 -8.66
CA PRO A 17 -7.83 -23.01 -7.44
C PRO A 17 -9.23 -22.39 -7.48
N GLU A 18 -10.09 -22.75 -6.53
CA GLU A 18 -11.36 -22.07 -6.30
C GLU A 18 -11.04 -20.62 -5.95
N ILE A 19 -10.99 -19.78 -6.98
CA ILE A 19 -10.95 -18.33 -6.86
C ILE A 19 -12.39 -17.95 -6.60
N GLU A 20 -12.74 -17.76 -5.32
CA GLU A 20 -14.01 -17.15 -4.94
C GLU A 20 -14.25 -15.90 -5.80
N ALA A 21 -15.35 -15.91 -6.54
CA ALA A 21 -15.70 -14.87 -7.48
C ALA A 21 -15.87 -13.53 -6.75
N GLY A 22 -14.92 -12.60 -6.95
CA GLY A 22 -15.07 -11.22 -6.51
C GLY A 22 -13.84 -10.54 -5.90
N SER A 23 -12.73 -11.24 -5.64
CA SER A 23 -11.48 -10.58 -5.23
C SER A 23 -10.37 -10.80 -6.24
N GLU A 24 -9.79 -9.71 -6.74
CA GLU A 24 -8.62 -9.75 -7.62
C GLU A 24 -7.47 -10.52 -6.95
N PRO A 25 -6.87 -11.52 -7.64
CA PRO A 25 -5.81 -12.33 -7.06
C PRO A 25 -4.56 -11.47 -6.83
N HIS A 26 -3.96 -11.58 -5.65
CA HIS A 26 -2.65 -10.98 -5.39
C HIS A 26 -1.55 -11.87 -5.98
N PHE A 27 -0.55 -11.25 -6.61
CA PHE A 27 0.61 -11.96 -7.17
C PHE A 27 1.83 -11.78 -6.28
N CYS A 28 2.60 -12.85 -6.12
CA CYS A 28 3.85 -12.80 -5.38
C CYS A 28 4.89 -12.02 -6.19
N PRO A 29 5.48 -10.94 -5.65
CA PRO A 29 6.44 -10.12 -6.39
C PRO A 29 7.78 -10.81 -6.64
N VAL A 30 8.09 -11.90 -5.91
CA VAL A 30 9.34 -12.66 -6.07
C VAL A 30 9.20 -13.74 -7.15
N LYS A 31 8.08 -14.48 -7.13
CA LYS A 31 7.86 -15.64 -8.01
C LYS A 31 6.89 -15.37 -9.18
N ALA A 32 6.25 -14.21 -9.20
CA ALA A 32 5.18 -13.85 -10.13
C ALA A 32 3.99 -14.83 -10.18
N LEU A 33 3.82 -15.64 -9.12
CA LEU A 33 2.73 -16.62 -9.00
C LEU A 33 1.56 -16.06 -8.19
N PRO A 34 0.31 -16.47 -8.48
CA PRO A 34 -0.85 -16.08 -7.68
C PRO A 34 -0.71 -16.61 -6.24
N ILE A 35 -1.03 -15.75 -5.28
CA ILE A 35 -0.97 -16.04 -3.86
C ILE A 35 -2.28 -16.66 -3.42
N LYS A 36 -2.21 -17.91 -2.95
CA LYS A 36 -3.36 -18.58 -2.32
C LYS A 36 -3.64 -17.94 -0.96
N ARG A 37 -4.92 -17.69 -0.63
CA ARG A 37 -5.31 -17.08 0.65
C ARG A 37 -4.80 -17.84 1.88
N THR A 38 -4.73 -19.16 1.78
CA THR A 38 -4.26 -20.06 2.85
C THR A 38 -2.74 -20.10 3.02
N HIS A 39 -1.96 -19.70 2.00
CA HIS A 39 -0.51 -19.83 1.98
C HIS A 39 0.16 -18.50 1.63
N ARG A 40 -0.10 -17.49 2.46
CA ARG A 40 0.44 -16.15 2.30
C ARG A 40 1.06 -15.64 3.59
N VAL A 41 2.11 -14.87 3.44
CA VAL A 41 2.88 -14.31 4.55
C VAL A 41 3.24 -12.87 4.25
N ARG A 42 3.35 -12.07 5.30
CA ARG A 42 3.87 -10.70 5.23
C ARG A 42 5.27 -10.67 5.81
N THR A 43 6.23 -10.13 5.07
CA THR A 43 7.60 -10.00 5.55
C THR A 43 7.74 -8.85 6.53
N LEU A 44 8.61 -8.96 7.53
CA LEU A 44 9.00 -7.85 8.40
C LEU A 44 10.51 -7.60 8.30
N PRO A 45 10.98 -6.35 8.26
CA PRO A 45 10.20 -5.09 8.28
C PRO A 45 9.67 -4.65 6.89
N GLY A 46 9.82 -5.46 5.84
CA GLY A 46 9.46 -5.06 4.48
C GLY A 46 7.97 -4.76 4.26
N PHE A 47 7.08 -5.37 5.04
CA PHE A 47 5.62 -5.34 4.91
C PHE A 47 5.06 -5.82 3.55
N HIS A 48 5.84 -6.47 2.69
CA HIS A 48 5.34 -7.01 1.43
C HIS A 48 4.63 -8.35 1.62
N LEU A 49 3.60 -8.58 0.82
CA LEU A 49 2.85 -9.82 0.77
C LEU A 49 3.55 -10.81 -0.17
N LEU A 50 3.94 -11.97 0.35
CA LEU A 50 4.56 -13.07 -0.41
C LEU A 50 3.74 -14.35 -0.30
N CYS A 51 3.93 -15.26 -1.25
CA CYS A 51 3.53 -16.65 -1.04
C CYS A 51 4.43 -17.29 0.03
N LEU A 52 3.91 -18.31 0.72
CA LEU A 52 4.63 -18.96 1.82
C LEU A 52 6.04 -19.43 1.43
N ASP A 53 6.20 -20.01 0.25
CA ASP A 53 7.49 -20.53 -0.20
C ASP A 53 8.52 -19.41 -0.40
N ALA A 54 8.12 -18.32 -1.07
CA ALA A 54 8.99 -17.15 -1.24
C ALA A 54 9.32 -16.48 0.09
N GLY A 55 8.37 -16.45 1.03
CA GLY A 55 8.63 -15.94 2.39
C GLY A 55 9.63 -16.80 3.15
N LYS A 56 9.52 -18.13 3.10
CA LYS A 56 10.50 -19.04 3.73
C LYS A 56 11.89 -18.86 3.14
N GLU A 57 12.00 -18.74 1.82
CA GLU A 57 13.26 -18.43 1.13
C GLU A 57 13.82 -17.07 1.57
N ALA A 58 12.96 -16.05 1.69
CA ALA A 58 13.35 -14.73 2.15
C ALA A 58 13.90 -14.75 3.58
N MET A 59 13.23 -15.46 4.50
CA MET A 59 13.66 -15.62 5.89
C MET A 59 15.00 -16.36 5.96
N ALA A 60 15.16 -17.46 5.22
CA ALA A 60 16.41 -18.24 5.22
C ALA A 60 17.61 -17.43 4.68
N ARG A 61 17.38 -16.58 3.68
CA ARG A 61 18.41 -15.68 3.12
C ARG A 61 18.57 -14.37 3.90
N GLY A 62 17.69 -14.10 4.87
CA GLY A 62 17.54 -12.81 5.52
C GLY A 62 17.12 -11.67 4.58
N SER A 63 16.78 -11.94 3.32
CA SER A 63 16.45 -10.91 2.32
C SER A 63 15.75 -11.49 1.10
N TYR A 64 15.08 -10.63 0.35
CA TYR A 64 14.39 -10.98 -0.90
C TYR A 64 14.42 -9.82 -1.88
N GLU A 65 14.18 -10.14 -3.16
CA GLU A 65 14.11 -9.16 -4.23
C GLU A 65 12.66 -9.05 -4.71
N ALA A 66 12.14 -7.83 -4.73
CA ALA A 66 10.78 -7.52 -5.16
C ALA A 66 10.77 -6.13 -5.77
N PHE A 67 9.92 -5.89 -6.78
CA PHE A 67 9.74 -4.55 -7.36
C PHE A 67 11.06 -3.87 -7.82
N GLY A 68 12.05 -4.68 -8.25
CA GLY A 68 13.37 -4.20 -8.66
C GLY A 68 14.28 -3.73 -7.53
N GLN A 69 13.95 -4.04 -6.27
CA GLN A 69 14.71 -3.66 -5.08
C GLN A 69 14.94 -4.86 -4.15
N ARG A 70 16.04 -4.81 -3.40
CA ARG A 70 16.35 -5.81 -2.36
C ARG A 70 15.86 -5.32 -1.00
N PHE A 71 15.10 -6.15 -0.32
CA PHE A 71 14.54 -5.90 1.01
C PHE A 71 15.09 -6.87 2.05
N HIS A 72 15.20 -6.42 3.29
CA HIS A 72 15.57 -7.27 4.42
C HIS A 72 14.34 -8.06 4.91
N CYS A 73 14.58 -9.27 5.38
CA CYS A 73 13.56 -10.14 5.97
C CYS A 73 14.10 -10.72 7.27
N GLU A 74 13.65 -10.17 8.38
CA GLU A 74 14.03 -10.61 9.72
C GLU A 74 13.05 -11.66 10.24
N SER A 75 11.76 -11.47 9.94
CA SER A 75 10.71 -12.41 10.33
C SER A 75 9.55 -12.40 9.34
N LEU A 76 8.67 -13.40 9.48
CA LEU A 76 7.44 -13.51 8.72
C LEU A 76 6.24 -13.45 9.65
N GLU A 77 5.25 -12.70 9.25
CA GLU A 77 3.92 -12.71 9.85
C GLU A 77 3.00 -13.55 8.97
N TYR A 78 2.43 -14.61 9.57
CA TYR A 78 1.51 -15.50 8.90
C TYR A 78 0.12 -14.87 8.91
N LEU A 79 -0.52 -14.82 7.74
CA LEU A 79 -1.85 -14.26 7.60
C LEU A 79 -2.88 -15.38 7.54
N HIS A 80 -3.99 -15.21 8.26
CA HIS A 80 -5.11 -16.14 8.20
C HIS A 80 -5.80 -16.07 6.84
N GLN A 81 -6.56 -17.11 6.46
CA GLN A 81 -7.28 -17.15 5.18
C GLN A 81 -8.28 -15.99 5.02
N ASP A 82 -8.90 -15.59 6.13
CA ASP A 82 -9.93 -14.55 6.18
C ASP A 82 -9.37 -13.13 6.27
N ASP A 83 -8.06 -13.00 6.49
CA ASP A 83 -7.44 -11.68 6.64
C ASP A 83 -7.59 -10.87 5.35
N LYS A 84 -8.12 -9.66 5.48
CA LYS A 84 -8.17 -8.73 4.37
C LYS A 84 -6.90 -7.89 4.38
N VAL A 85 -6.15 -7.97 3.29
CA VAL A 85 -4.95 -7.15 3.10
C VAL A 85 -5.26 -5.96 2.21
N PHE A 86 -4.70 -4.82 2.57
CA PHE A 86 -4.81 -3.55 1.86
C PHE A 86 -3.40 -3.17 1.40
N ILE A 87 -3.20 -3.09 0.09
CA ILE A 87 -1.89 -2.81 -0.50
C ILE A 87 -1.80 -1.33 -0.83
N CYS A 88 -0.72 -0.68 -0.42
CA CYS A 88 -0.41 0.68 -0.81
C CYS A 88 -0.03 0.71 -2.31
N PRO A 89 -0.71 1.50 -3.15
CA PRO A 89 -0.45 1.54 -4.59
C PRO A 89 0.92 2.14 -4.93
N GLN A 90 1.49 3.01 -4.08
CA GLN A 90 2.77 3.68 -4.35
C GLN A 90 3.98 2.78 -4.06
N ASP A 91 3.97 2.01 -2.96
CA ASP A 91 5.13 1.22 -2.51
C ASP A 91 4.84 -0.26 -2.27
N GLN A 92 3.63 -0.73 -2.59
CA GLN A 92 3.21 -2.13 -2.57
C GLN A 92 3.30 -2.81 -1.19
N LYS A 93 3.38 -2.02 -0.10
CA LYS A 93 3.31 -2.52 1.27
C LYS A 93 1.89 -2.99 1.60
N ALA A 94 1.78 -4.13 2.26
CA ALA A 94 0.54 -4.76 2.67
C ALA A 94 0.22 -4.46 4.15
N PHE A 95 -1.00 -4.00 4.39
CA PHE A 95 -1.55 -3.66 5.70
C PHE A 95 -2.78 -4.51 6.00
N LEU A 96 -3.02 -4.81 7.28
CA LEU A 96 -4.18 -5.60 7.71
C LEU A 96 -5.45 -4.74 7.87
N ASN A 97 -5.32 -3.42 7.87
CA ASN A 97 -6.44 -2.50 8.01
C ASN A 97 -6.30 -1.35 7.01
N GLN A 98 -7.43 -0.94 6.43
CA GLN A 98 -7.51 0.18 5.50
C GLN A 98 -7.04 1.49 6.14
N MET A 99 -7.34 1.69 7.42
CA MET A 99 -6.92 2.90 8.13
C MET A 99 -5.39 2.99 8.29
N SER A 100 -4.73 1.85 8.56
CA SER A 100 -3.27 1.79 8.64
C SER A 100 -2.61 2.07 7.29
N MET A 101 -3.17 1.53 6.21
CA MET A 101 -2.72 1.81 4.85
C MET A 101 -2.89 3.29 4.48
N ARG A 102 -4.06 3.89 4.77
CA ARG A 102 -4.30 5.33 4.54
C ARG A 102 -3.36 6.22 5.36
N TYR A 103 -3.11 5.86 6.62
CA TYR A 103 -2.17 6.60 7.46
C TYR A 103 -0.75 6.53 6.90
N HIS A 104 -0.30 5.34 6.47
CA HIS A 104 0.98 5.17 5.76
C HIS A 104 1.04 6.04 4.51
N GLN A 105 0.02 5.99 3.66
CA GLN A 105 -0.05 6.83 2.46
C GLN A 105 0.08 8.32 2.79
N TYR A 106 -0.69 8.78 3.77
CA TYR A 106 -0.66 10.16 4.19
C TYR A 106 0.74 10.57 4.68
N ILE A 107 1.33 9.84 5.62
CA ILE A 107 2.63 10.21 6.20
C ILE A 107 3.77 10.06 5.19
N ARG A 108 3.76 8.99 4.39
CA ARG A 108 4.88 8.63 3.50
C ARG A 108 4.84 9.33 2.16
N HIS A 109 3.65 9.61 1.62
CA HIS A 109 3.49 10.09 0.25
C HIS A 109 2.86 11.48 0.16
N GLU A 110 2.00 11.91 1.11
CA GLU A 110 1.22 13.15 0.95
C GLU A 110 1.60 14.28 1.92
N LEU A 111 2.07 13.95 3.12
CA LEU A 111 2.21 14.91 4.22
C LEU A 111 3.17 16.04 3.87
N GLN A 112 4.27 15.72 3.19
CA GLN A 112 5.29 16.70 2.85
C GLN A 112 4.76 17.73 1.85
N GLU A 113 4.13 17.26 0.78
CA GLU A 113 3.53 18.12 -0.24
C GLU A 113 2.44 19.03 0.38
N ARG A 114 1.57 18.47 1.23
CA ARG A 114 0.54 19.25 1.94
C ARG A 114 1.12 20.31 2.87
N LYS A 115 2.24 20.00 3.56
CA LYS A 115 2.94 20.98 4.41
C LYS A 115 3.51 22.13 3.58
N GLU A 116 4.11 21.82 2.45
CA GLU A 116 4.69 22.80 1.53
C GLU A 116 3.61 23.68 0.89
N GLU A 117 2.51 23.08 0.45
CA GLU A 117 1.35 23.81 -0.06
C GLU A 117 0.76 24.74 1.00
N ARG A 118 0.56 24.26 2.22
CA ARG A 118 0.05 25.07 3.33
C ARG A 118 0.97 26.24 3.66
N LYS A 119 2.29 26.02 3.62
CA LYS A 119 3.30 27.07 3.80
C LYS A 119 3.19 28.13 2.71
N ARG A 120 3.12 27.72 1.44
CA ARG A 120 2.94 28.62 0.28
C ARG A 120 1.67 29.47 0.37
N LEU A 121 0.55 28.85 0.75
CA LEU A 121 -0.72 29.55 0.92
C LEU A 121 -0.65 30.58 2.06
N ARG A 122 0.02 30.22 3.16
CA ARG A 122 0.23 31.13 4.29
C ARG A 122 1.08 32.34 3.90
N GLU A 123 2.21 32.13 3.23
CA GLU A 123 3.09 33.21 2.77
C GLU A 123 2.35 34.18 1.83
N ARG A 124 1.55 33.64 0.90
CA ARG A 124 0.71 34.46 0.00
C ARG A 124 -0.36 35.25 0.75
N ALA A 125 -0.96 34.69 1.79
CA ALA A 125 -1.94 35.39 2.61
C ALA A 125 -1.30 36.52 3.42
N GLU A 126 -0.11 36.28 3.99
CA GLU A 126 0.67 37.29 4.72
C GLU A 126 1.10 38.44 3.80
N GLU A 127 1.53 38.14 2.57
CA GLU A 127 1.88 39.16 1.58
C GLU A 127 0.66 40.02 1.18
N ARG A 128 -0.50 39.39 0.95
CA ARG A 128 -1.75 40.11 0.65
C ARG A 128 -2.15 41.03 1.79
N LYS A 129 -2.05 40.55 3.03
CA LYS A 129 -2.31 41.36 4.23
C LYS A 129 -1.35 42.55 4.31
N ALA A 130 -0.04 42.32 4.17
CA ALA A 130 0.96 43.40 4.23
C ALA A 130 0.76 44.47 3.13
N ARG A 131 0.31 44.06 1.93
CA ARG A 131 -0.07 45.00 0.85
C ARG A 131 -1.33 45.80 1.18
N ALA A 132 -2.32 45.18 1.82
CA ALA A 132 -3.53 45.87 2.26
C ALA A 132 -3.22 46.88 3.39
N ASP A 133 -2.42 46.48 4.38
CA ASP A 133 -2.02 47.33 5.50
C ASP A 133 -1.24 48.57 5.00
N ARG A 134 -0.32 48.40 4.02
CA ARG A 134 0.38 49.54 3.37
C ARG A 134 -0.55 50.48 2.62
N ARG A 135 -1.64 49.98 2.01
CA ARG A 135 -2.62 50.83 1.32
C ARG A 135 -3.50 51.61 2.30
N GLN A 136 -3.71 51.09 3.51
CA GLN A 136 -4.50 51.74 4.56
C GLN A 136 -3.69 52.72 5.42
N GLN A 137 -2.36 52.71 5.31
CA GLN A 137 -1.48 53.76 5.84
C GLN A 137 -1.07 54.72 4.70
N PRO A 138 -1.90 55.71 4.32
CA PRO A 138 -1.41 56.80 3.49
C PRO A 138 -0.37 57.58 4.28
N ASP A 139 0.74 57.93 3.62
CA ASP A 139 1.84 58.72 4.21
C ASP A 139 1.28 59.98 4.88
N SER A 140 1.35 60.04 6.21
CA SER A 140 1.08 61.24 7.00
C SER A 140 2.20 62.29 6.87
N LEU A 141 2.87 62.35 5.72
CA LEU A 141 4.02 63.22 5.43
C LEU A 141 3.70 64.29 4.38
N SER A 142 2.53 64.93 4.47
CA SER A 142 2.26 66.20 3.76
C SER A 142 1.67 67.31 4.64
N ALA A 143 1.86 67.23 5.97
CA ALA A 143 1.50 68.32 6.88
C ALA A 143 2.77 69.05 7.38
N ARG A 144 3.49 69.71 6.48
CA ARG A 144 4.40 70.80 6.84
C ARG A 144 4.36 71.89 5.78
N GLN A 145 4.09 73.11 6.28
CA GLN A 145 4.28 74.44 5.68
C GLN A 145 3.09 74.97 4.88
N ASP A 146 2.28 75.84 5.53
CA ASP A 146 2.37 77.30 5.39
C ASP A 146 1.89 77.99 6.68
#